data_AF-A0A2Z5K312-F1
#
_entry.id   AF-A0A2Z5K312-F1
#
_cell.length_a   1.000
_cell.length_b   1.000
_cell.length_c   1.000
_cell.angle_alpha   90.00
_cell.angle_beta   90.00
_cell.angle_gamma   90.00
#
_symmetry.space_group_name_H-M   'P 1'
#
loop_
_entity.id
_entity.type
_entity.pdbx_description
1 polymer ?
#
loop_
_entity_poly.entity_id
_entity_poly.type
_entity_poly.pdbx_seq_one_letter_code
_entity_poly.pdbx_strand_id
1 'polypeptide(L)'
;MPCTVGSLTEYGHLRGQVRLPTGHLVVCGCVAIRGGDDSGDWLDFYVPLGALDHAGVAHWDGRPFFRSSVLDDWLATIGAETFKSAPFSLGVIGFEVSGCTNASTLRGKLPQTRGIGYLLPQGDDVLRYGAVNTESF
;
A
#
# COMPACT_ATOMS: atom_id res chain seq x y z
N MET A 1 -9.71 19.97 2.41
CA MET A 1 -8.34 20.29 2.87
C MET A 1 -7.39 20.13 1.70
N PRO A 2 -6.35 20.96 1.58
CA PRO A 2 -5.36 20.81 0.52
C PRO A 2 -4.51 19.55 0.78
N CYS A 3 -4.12 18.85 -0.29
CA CYS A 3 -3.21 17.71 -0.20
C CYS A 3 -1.77 18.22 -0.03
N THR A 4 -1.39 18.58 1.19
CA THR A 4 -0.07 19.14 1.52
C THR A 4 0.54 18.43 2.73
N VAL A 5 1.87 18.48 2.84
CA VAL A 5 2.62 17.97 3.99
C VAL A 5 2.16 18.63 5.30
N GLY A 6 1.83 19.93 5.25
CA GLY A 6 1.30 20.67 6.41
C GLY A 6 -0.02 20.10 6.90
N SER A 7 -0.98 19.86 6.01
CA SER A 7 -2.26 19.24 6.39
C SER A 7 -2.10 17.80 6.87
N LEU A 8 -1.19 17.02 6.27
CA LEU A 8 -0.92 15.66 6.76
C LEU A 8 -0.31 15.67 8.17
N THR A 9 0.57 16.64 8.46
CA THR A 9 1.22 16.78 9.76
C THR A 9 0.25 17.24 10.84
N GLU A 10 -0.66 18.16 10.51
CA GLU A 10 -1.66 18.69 11.45
C GLU A 10 -2.75 17.67 11.79
N TYR A 11 -3.26 16.96 10.78
CA TYR A 11 -4.45 16.11 10.95
C TYR A 11 -4.14 14.61 10.99
N GLY A 12 -2.92 14.19 10.65
CA GLY A 12 -2.51 12.78 10.55
C GLY A 12 -3.19 11.99 9.42
N HIS A 13 -4.20 12.56 8.77
CA HIS A 13 -5.05 11.88 7.81
C HIS A 13 -5.57 12.86 6.75
N LEU A 14 -5.31 12.55 5.49
CA LEU A 14 -5.86 13.24 4.33
C LEU A 14 -6.87 12.37 3.60
N ARG A 15 -7.90 12.99 3.03
CA ARG A 15 -8.91 12.33 2.18
C ARG A 15 -8.87 12.96 0.79
N GLY A 16 -9.03 12.13 -0.22
CA GLY A 16 -8.99 12.54 -1.61
C GLY A 16 -9.82 11.64 -2.51
N GLN A 17 -9.56 11.74 -3.81
CA GLN A 17 -10.14 10.86 -4.80
C GLN A 17 -9.06 10.35 -5.75
N VAL A 18 -9.27 9.15 -6.27
CA VAL A 18 -8.37 8.51 -7.21
C VAL A 18 -9.17 7.78 -8.29
N ARG A 19 -8.62 7.68 -9.50
CA ARG A 19 -9.18 6.82 -10.53
C ARG A 19 -8.63 5.41 -10.36
N LEU A 20 -9.52 4.45 -10.18
CA LEU A 20 -9.18 3.04 -10.19
C LEU A 20 -8.75 2.59 -11.60
N PRO A 21 -8.09 1.43 -11.73
CA PRO A 21 -7.80 0.82 -13.03
C PRO A 21 -9.03 0.60 -13.91
N THR A 22 -10.20 0.43 -13.29
CA THR A 22 -11.49 0.30 -13.97
C THR A 22 -12.03 1.62 -14.52
N GLY A 23 -11.36 2.75 -14.27
CA GLY A 23 -11.76 4.11 -14.69
C GLY A 23 -12.68 4.83 -13.70
N HIS A 24 -13.25 4.13 -12.72
CA HIS A 24 -14.12 4.72 -11.70
C HIS A 24 -13.35 5.68 -10.80
N LEU A 25 -13.94 6.86 -10.54
CA LEU A 25 -13.44 7.81 -9.55
C LEU A 25 -13.99 7.43 -8.17
N VAL A 26 -13.11 7.12 -7.23
CA VAL A 26 -13.47 6.71 -5.87
C VAL A 26 -12.77 7.55 -4.82
N VAL A 27 -13.31 7.57 -3.60
CA VAL A 27 -12.64 8.18 -2.45
C VAL A 27 -11.43 7.35 -2.03
N CYS A 28 -10.39 8.02 -1.56
CA CYS A 28 -9.20 7.40 -0.98
C CYS A 28 -8.76 8.17 0.27
N GLY A 29 -7.88 7.57 1.05
CA GLY A 29 -7.26 8.21 2.20
C GLY A 29 -5.75 8.02 2.22
N CYS A 30 -5.09 8.90 2.96
CA CYS A 30 -3.67 8.79 3.27
C CYS A 30 -3.44 9.10 4.75
N VAL A 31 -2.73 8.23 5.47
CA VAL A 31 -2.50 8.34 6.91
C VAL A 31 -1.01 8.23 7.19
N ALA A 32 -0.48 9.16 7.97
CA ALA A 32 0.89 9.06 8.49
C ALA A 32 0.84 8.34 9.84
N ILE A 33 1.51 7.19 9.93
CA ILE A 33 1.63 6.41 11.16
C ILE A 33 3.06 6.54 11.64
N ARG A 34 3.24 7.10 12.84
CA ARG A 34 4.57 7.17 13.44
C ARG A 34 4.94 5.81 14.00
N GLY A 35 6.08 5.29 13.58
CA GLY A 35 6.65 4.10 14.18
C GLY A 35 7.14 4.41 15.60
N GLY A 36 7.12 3.41 16.48
CA GLY A 36 7.81 3.52 17.77
C GLY A 36 9.33 3.42 17.58
N ASP A 37 10.09 3.43 18.66
CA ASP A 37 11.57 3.52 18.63
C ASP A 37 12.28 2.49 17.71
N ASP A 38 11.66 1.32 17.48
CA ASP A 38 12.20 0.23 16.66
C ASP A 38 11.54 0.06 15.27
N SER A 39 10.55 0.89 14.92
CA SER A 39 9.86 0.83 13.63
C SER A 39 9.93 2.16 12.88
N GLY A 40 10.16 2.09 11.56
CA GLY A 40 10.10 3.29 10.73
C GLY A 40 8.69 3.87 10.65
N ASP A 41 8.60 5.15 10.31
CA ASP A 41 7.33 5.79 9.97
C ASP A 41 6.70 5.13 8.74
N TRP A 42 5.37 5.03 8.75
CA TRP A 42 4.59 4.53 7.62
C TRP A 42 3.74 5.64 7.03
N LEU A 43 3.56 5.58 5.73
CA LEU A 43 2.57 6.36 5.00
C LEU A 43 1.61 5.39 4.32
N ASP A 44 0.42 5.28 4.87
CA ASP A 44 -0.61 4.42 4.32
C ASP A 44 -1.37 5.18 3.25
N PHE A 45 -1.55 4.57 2.09
CA PHE A 45 -2.51 4.97 1.08
C PHE A 45 -3.54 3.86 0.94
N TYR A 46 -4.82 4.20 1.03
CA TYR A 46 -5.88 3.20 1.01
C TYR A 46 -7.12 3.67 0.25
N VAL A 47 -7.88 2.70 -0.25
CA VAL A 47 -9.23 2.88 -0.78
C VAL A 47 -10.20 2.17 0.17
N PRO A 48 -11.20 2.86 0.74
CA PRO A 48 -12.18 2.22 1.61
C PRO A 48 -12.93 1.09 0.90
N LEU A 49 -13.20 -0.02 1.59
CA LEU A 49 -13.93 -1.16 1.01
C LEU A 49 -15.30 -0.76 0.44
N GLY A 50 -16.08 0.05 1.16
CA GLY A 50 -17.36 0.54 0.66
C GLY A 50 -17.26 1.40 -0.61
N ALA A 51 -16.09 2.01 -0.88
CA ALA A 51 -15.85 2.73 -2.13
C ALA A 51 -15.55 1.77 -3.29
N LEU A 52 -14.90 0.63 -3.01
CA LEU A 52 -14.72 -0.45 -3.97
C LEU A 52 -16.05 -1.13 -4.30
N ASP A 53 -16.90 -1.39 -3.29
CA ASP A 53 -18.26 -1.91 -3.48
C ASP A 53 -19.09 -1.03 -4.41
N HIS A 54 -19.11 0.27 -4.12
CA HIS A 54 -19.86 1.23 -4.92
C HIS A 54 -19.34 1.32 -6.37
N ALA A 55 -18.06 1.04 -6.59
CA ALA A 55 -17.45 0.99 -7.93
C ALA A 55 -17.61 -0.37 -8.62
N GLY A 56 -18.31 -1.33 -8.01
CA GLY A 56 -18.47 -2.69 -8.55
C GLY A 56 -17.17 -3.48 -8.60
N VAL A 57 -16.18 -3.11 -7.79
CA VAL A 57 -14.89 -3.80 -7.73
C VAL A 57 -14.98 -4.90 -6.70
N ALA A 58 -14.95 -6.15 -7.18
CA ALA A 58 -14.86 -7.31 -6.32
C ALA A 58 -13.59 -7.21 -5.45
N HIS A 59 -13.79 -7.15 -4.14
CA HIS A 59 -12.74 -7.20 -3.13
C HIS A 59 -13.01 -8.30 -2.09
N TRP A 60 -14.05 -9.10 -2.33
CA TRP A 60 -14.44 -10.29 -1.58
C TRP A 60 -15.06 -11.32 -2.54
N ASP A 61 -14.60 -12.56 -2.50
CA ASP A 61 -15.15 -13.69 -3.27
C ASP A 61 -15.77 -14.77 -2.37
N GLY A 62 -16.08 -14.44 -1.12
CA GLY A 62 -16.50 -15.39 -0.09
C GLY A 62 -15.35 -15.92 0.78
N ARG A 63 -14.08 -15.72 0.41
CA ARG A 63 -12.90 -16.04 1.24
C ARG A 63 -12.44 -14.82 2.05
N PRO A 64 -11.90 -14.99 3.28
CA PRO A 64 -11.22 -13.90 3.97
C PRO A 64 -10.14 -13.30 3.07
N PHE A 65 -10.07 -11.97 3.00
CA PHE A 65 -8.98 -11.25 2.33
C PHE A 65 -8.82 -11.53 0.83
N PHE A 66 -9.89 -11.70 0.05
CA PHE A 66 -9.79 -11.80 -1.42
C PHE A 66 -8.95 -10.68 -2.02
N ARG A 67 -7.94 -11.06 -2.81
CA ARG A 67 -7.00 -10.14 -3.44
C ARG A 67 -7.26 -10.04 -4.92
N SER A 68 -7.57 -8.83 -5.38
CA SER A 68 -7.55 -8.51 -6.81
C SER A 68 -6.11 -8.21 -7.22
N SER A 69 -5.51 -9.07 -8.04
CA SER A 69 -4.16 -8.81 -8.60
C SER A 69 -4.10 -7.48 -9.36
N VAL A 70 -5.20 -7.10 -10.01
CA VAL A 70 -5.32 -5.81 -10.72
C VAL A 70 -5.21 -4.63 -9.74
N LEU A 71 -5.83 -4.72 -8.56
CA LEU A 71 -5.69 -3.68 -7.54
C LEU A 71 -4.29 -3.68 -6.92
N ASP A 72 -3.73 -4.86 -6.66
CA ASP A 72 -2.38 -4.98 -6.10
C ASP A 72 -1.31 -4.43 -7.05
N ASP A 73 -1.40 -4.72 -8.35
CA ASP A 73 -0.49 -4.19 -9.37
C ASP A 73 -0.62 -2.67 -9.52
N TRP A 74 -1.84 -2.16 -9.39
CA TRP A 74 -2.10 -0.73 -9.38
C TRP A 74 -1.51 -0.04 -8.15
N LEU A 75 -1.66 -0.61 -6.96
CA LEU A 75 -1.02 -0.13 -5.74
C LEU A 75 0.51 -0.22 -5.84
N ALA A 76 1.04 -1.27 -6.47
CA ALA A 76 2.47 -1.42 -6.74
C ALA A 76 2.99 -0.32 -7.66
N THR A 77 2.21 0.08 -8.66
CA THR A 77 2.53 1.20 -9.56
C THR A 77 2.57 2.52 -8.79
N ILE A 78 1.60 2.78 -7.91
CA ILE A 78 1.61 3.98 -7.05
C ILE A 78 2.85 3.99 -6.16
N GLY A 79 3.19 2.86 -5.53
CA GLY A 79 4.39 2.75 -4.71
C GLY A 79 5.68 2.97 -5.50
N ALA A 80 5.76 2.44 -6.73
CA ALA A 80 6.91 2.64 -7.61
C ALA A 80 7.08 4.10 -8.04
N GLU A 81 6.01 4.81 -8.41
CA GLU A 81 6.07 6.24 -8.72
C GLU A 81 6.42 7.08 -7.49
N THR A 82 5.89 6.70 -6.31
CA THR A 82 6.21 7.37 -5.04
C THR A 82 7.70 7.24 -4.71
N PHE A 83 8.28 6.05 -4.88
CA PHE A 83 9.68 5.76 -4.57
C PHE A 83 10.66 6.67 -5.33
N LYS A 84 10.35 7.03 -6.59
CA LYS A 84 11.17 7.95 -7.40
C LYS A 84 11.31 9.35 -6.80
N SER A 85 10.31 9.80 -6.04
CA SER A 85 10.27 11.14 -5.46
C SER A 85 10.55 11.13 -3.95
N ALA A 86 10.21 10.03 -3.28
CA ALA A 86 10.36 9.82 -1.85
C ALA A 86 10.80 8.37 -1.60
N PRO A 87 12.13 8.10 -1.60
CA PRO A 87 12.64 6.77 -1.35
C PRO A 87 12.24 6.24 0.03
N PHE A 88 11.88 4.97 0.10
CA PHE A 88 11.51 4.28 1.34
C PHE A 88 12.24 2.93 1.45
N SER A 89 12.41 2.43 2.68
CA SER A 89 13.13 1.17 2.92
C SER A 89 12.29 -0.09 2.68
N LEU A 90 10.95 0.05 2.70
CA LEU A 90 9.99 -1.03 2.48
C LEU A 90 8.61 -0.45 2.13
N GLY A 91 7.94 -1.02 1.13
CA GLY A 91 6.50 -0.88 0.92
C GLY A 91 5.80 -2.23 1.00
N VAL A 92 4.56 -2.24 1.47
CA VAL A 92 3.71 -3.43 1.56
C VAL A 92 2.34 -3.14 0.97
N ILE A 93 1.71 -4.16 0.38
CA ILE A 93 0.42 -4.03 -0.30
C ILE A 93 -0.53 -5.10 0.22
N GLY A 94 -1.70 -4.68 0.69
CA GLY A 94 -2.77 -5.56 1.12
C GLY A 94 -3.77 -4.91 2.07
N PHE A 95 -4.61 -5.75 2.68
CA PHE A 95 -5.54 -5.31 3.72
C PHE A 95 -4.79 -5.12 5.04
N GLU A 96 -4.83 -3.91 5.59
CA GLU A 96 -4.34 -3.58 6.94
C GLU A 96 -2.90 -4.08 7.19
N VAL A 97 -2.00 -3.82 6.24
CA VAL A 97 -0.65 -4.42 6.21
C VAL A 97 0.46 -3.58 6.87
N SER A 98 0.15 -2.33 7.23
CA SER A 98 1.11 -1.45 7.91
C SER A 98 1.58 -2.09 9.22
N GLY A 99 2.89 -2.18 9.43
CA GLY A 99 3.45 -2.75 10.66
C GLY A 99 3.45 -4.29 10.75
N CYS A 100 2.90 -5.02 9.77
CA CYS A 100 2.98 -6.50 9.74
C CYS A 100 4.42 -7.03 9.56
N THR A 101 5.34 -6.18 9.11
CA THR A 101 6.77 -6.48 8.97
C THR A 101 7.57 -5.17 8.93
N ASN A 102 8.90 -5.25 8.90
CA ASN A 102 9.77 -4.07 8.76
C ASN A 102 10.97 -4.39 7.86
N ALA A 103 11.61 -3.33 7.34
CA ALA A 103 12.72 -3.46 6.42
C ALA A 103 13.91 -4.25 7.01
N SER A 104 14.17 -4.09 8.31
CA SER A 104 15.27 -4.75 9.01
C SER A 104 15.06 -6.27 9.11
N THR A 105 13.82 -6.74 9.27
CA THR A 105 13.46 -8.16 9.26
C THR A 105 13.70 -8.78 7.88
N LEU A 106 13.34 -8.08 6.81
CA LEU A 106 13.47 -8.58 5.44
C LEU A 106 14.90 -8.54 4.89
N ARG A 107 15.75 -7.65 5.40
CA ARG A 107 17.16 -7.49 4.96
C ARG A 107 17.29 -7.39 3.43
N GLY A 108 16.36 -6.67 2.79
CA GLY A 108 16.34 -6.48 1.34
C GLY A 108 15.95 -7.72 0.52
N LYS A 109 15.46 -8.79 1.15
CA LYS A 109 15.07 -10.05 0.49
C LYS A 109 13.56 -10.24 0.53
N LEU A 110 12.99 -10.63 -0.62
CA LEU A 110 11.59 -11.05 -0.68
C LEU A 110 11.42 -12.38 0.06
N PRO A 111 10.40 -12.52 0.91
CA PRO A 111 10.02 -13.82 1.46
C PRO A 111 9.67 -14.82 0.33
N GLN A 112 9.98 -16.09 0.53
CA GLN A 112 9.60 -17.15 -0.42
C GLN A 112 8.08 -17.31 -0.49
N THR A 113 7.42 -17.25 0.67
CA THR A 113 5.97 -17.29 0.86
C THR A 113 5.46 -15.89 1.18
N ARG A 114 4.49 -15.40 0.41
CA ARG A 114 3.99 -14.02 0.49
C ARG A 114 2.46 -14.02 0.46
N GLY A 115 1.84 -13.73 1.61
CA GLY A 115 0.40 -13.44 1.73
C GLY A 115 0.05 -11.96 1.48
N ILE A 116 1.07 -11.10 1.32
CA ILE A 116 0.93 -9.68 0.98
C ILE A 116 1.93 -9.34 -0.14
N GLY A 117 1.69 -8.23 -0.84
CA GLY A 117 2.64 -7.71 -1.82
C GLY A 117 3.76 -6.96 -1.13
N TYR A 118 4.96 -6.98 -1.72
CA TYR A 118 6.14 -6.30 -1.19
C TYR A 118 6.78 -5.43 -2.27
N LEU A 119 7.24 -4.26 -1.86
CA LEU A 119 8.06 -3.34 -2.64
C LEU A 119 9.39 -3.18 -1.92
N LEU A 120 10.45 -3.77 -2.48
CA LEU A 120 11.79 -3.77 -1.89
C LEU A 120 12.79 -3.04 -2.79
N PRO A 121 13.53 -2.05 -2.27
CA PRO A 121 14.67 -1.47 -2.98
C PRO A 121 15.71 -2.55 -3.33
N GLN A 122 16.32 -2.47 -4.52
CA GLN A 122 17.41 -3.36 -4.96
C GLN A 122 18.71 -2.61 -5.29
N GLY A 123 18.74 -1.31 -5.03
CA GLY A 123 19.82 -0.38 -5.38
C GLY A 123 19.25 1.03 -5.50
N ASP A 124 20.02 1.93 -6.09
CA ASP A 124 19.59 3.31 -6.30
C ASP A 124 18.44 3.33 -7.32
N ASP A 125 17.30 3.89 -6.91
CA ASP A 125 16.08 4.09 -7.71
C ASP A 125 15.39 2.84 -8.29
N VAL A 126 15.86 1.63 -7.98
CA VAL A 126 15.24 0.37 -8.43
C VAL A 126 14.39 -0.25 -7.33
N LEU A 127 13.10 -0.37 -7.59
CA LEU A 127 12.13 -1.02 -6.72
C LEU A 127 11.69 -2.37 -7.30
N ARG A 128 11.85 -3.44 -6.53
CA ARG A 128 11.36 -4.77 -6.90
C ARG A 128 9.99 -5.01 -6.29
N TYR A 129 9.02 -5.26 -7.16
CA TYR A 129 7.71 -5.76 -6.75
C TYR A 129 7.72 -7.28 -6.62
N GLY A 130 7.32 -7.77 -5.45
CA GLY A 130 7.05 -9.17 -5.18
C GLY A 130 5.56 -9.37 -4.91
N ALA A 131 4.82 -9.83 -5.91
CA ALA A 131 3.40 -10.15 -5.78
C ALA A 131 3.17 -11.29 -4.78
N VAL A 132 1.96 -11.32 -4.22
CA VAL A 132 1.42 -12.43 -3.43
C VAL A 132 1.60 -13.73 -4.21
N ASN A 133 2.02 -14.80 -3.53
CA ASN A 133 2.22 -16.11 -4.17
C ASN A 133 1.73 -17.29 -3.33
N THR A 134 1.01 -17.01 -2.26
CA THR A 134 0.30 -18.01 -1.46
C THR A 134 -1.11 -17.54 -1.23
N GLU A 135 -2.07 -18.47 -1.24
CA GLU A 135 -3.42 -18.15 -0.78
C GLU A 135 -3.36 -17.82 0.71
N SER A 136 -3.90 -16.66 1.10
CA SER A 136 -4.10 -16.30 2.50
C SER A 136 -5.02 -17.33 3.14
N PHE A 137 -4.64 -17.88 4.31
CA PHE A 137 -5.48 -18.81 5.09
C PHE A 137 -6.68 -18.10 5.72
#